data_AF-A0A9K3PEY9-F1
#
_entry.id   AF-A0A9K3PEY9-F1
#
_cell.length_a   1.000
_cell.length_b   1.000
_cell.length_c   1.000
_cell.angle_alpha   90.00
_cell.angle_beta   90.00
_cell.angle_gamma   90.00
#
_symmetry.space_group_name_H-M   'P 1'
#
loop_
_entity.id
_entity.type
_entity.pdbx_description
1 polymer ?
#
loop_
_entity_poly.entity_id
_entity_poly.type
_entity_poly.pdbx_seq_one_letter_code
_entity_poly.pdbx_strand_id
1 'polypeptide(L)'
;MIHTRKSFRRIPTALFVLCTIPSSICFTNAPLPIQLSLCGTRPYAILQWQAVTTSNDVDLEDLASSLNTALDAAKKELIRTCNVRVGPSGVDRLGLIATTDIKKGDLLLNMPHDERWELTAATARNVVFKDVLDKDYDGWTGETGLVALQLLNEVARASGSGLEQPTRPVPIQEFMNAWIHALPTSMDHPLLWSESDQEVLQSSSNTKIYRVLDDIEEDATWLVEKIFDKDRTKFPETINLNGEDLPCFSLDGYRWAMAIVQSRSIFVDGSLRLVPLMDMCNHDDTAKEIQGGTMGAFGTTKGCELTATRPYKAGEEVFCSYGPKSAADYLLEHGFCPPQSWKTAVSEITLEIDPEDRFYDDKLDILEFETYDQAPMDPLQSFDVISAPGRDGEPDPAMIQFARLRQLGGLDAFMLESLFRKEVWGFMALPVSETNELAVVNAISEACESALEELNQCPEGGREVCTKLRESEKKALKRTLEFMLREKEALDLKEYYQERRLKDLGLDSDWSPEDDIIDPDLSYGQTRAPGGADYDW
;
A
#
# COMPACT_ATOMS: atom_id res chain seq x y z
N MET A 1 2.34 3.19 -24.09
CA MET A 1 1.25 2.19 -24.01
C MET A 1 1.28 1.64 -22.60
N ILE A 2 0.62 2.35 -21.69
CA ILE A 2 0.46 2.00 -20.29
C ILE A 2 -1.01 1.62 -20.19
N HIS A 3 -1.31 0.37 -19.85
CA HIS A 3 -2.68 -0.14 -19.74
C HIS A 3 -3.31 0.44 -18.47
N THR A 4 -4.21 1.40 -18.67
CA THR A 4 -5.11 1.94 -17.66
C THR A 4 -6.19 0.92 -17.35
N ARG A 5 -6.36 0.65 -16.04
CA ARG A 5 -7.52 -0.05 -15.48
C ARG A 5 -8.80 0.63 -15.98
N LYS A 6 -9.70 -0.15 -16.59
CA LYS A 6 -11.06 0.28 -16.92
C LYS A 6 -12.08 -0.73 -16.42
N SER A 7 -13.00 -0.18 -15.62
CA SER A 7 -14.39 -0.59 -15.37
C SER A 7 -14.66 -1.91 -14.67
N PHE A 8 -15.22 -1.82 -13.46
CA PHE A 8 -16.28 -2.73 -13.05
C PHE A 8 -17.57 -1.97 -12.74
N ARG A 9 -18.66 -2.56 -13.23
CA ARG A 9 -20.03 -2.06 -13.23
C ARG A 9 -20.71 -2.42 -11.90
N ARG A 10 -21.41 -1.44 -11.32
CA ARG A 10 -22.60 -1.51 -10.44
C ARG A 10 -22.81 -2.82 -9.65
N ILE A 11 -22.60 -2.74 -8.34
CA ILE A 11 -23.10 -3.70 -7.33
C ILE A 11 -24.56 -3.31 -6.98
N PRO A 12 -25.53 -4.25 -6.93
CA PRO A 12 -26.85 -3.98 -6.39
C PRO A 12 -26.87 -4.08 -4.86
N THR A 13 -27.50 -3.10 -4.23
CA THR A 13 -27.75 -2.98 -2.79
C THR A 13 -28.48 -4.20 -2.23
N ALA A 14 -27.85 -4.96 -1.32
CA ALA A 14 -28.51 -6.02 -0.56
C ALA A 14 -29.02 -5.48 0.79
N LEU A 15 -30.34 -5.55 0.96
CA LEU A 15 -31.11 -5.17 2.15
C LEU A 15 -30.77 -6.13 3.32
N PHE A 16 -30.18 -5.63 4.41
CA PHE A 16 -30.08 -6.39 5.67
C PHE A 16 -31.40 -6.33 6.44
N VAL A 17 -32.05 -7.50 6.60
CA VAL A 17 -33.22 -7.68 7.48
C VAL A 17 -32.73 -8.12 8.86
N LEU A 18 -32.84 -7.21 9.83
CA LEU A 18 -32.62 -7.47 11.26
C LEU A 18 -33.69 -8.43 11.80
N CYS A 19 -33.26 -9.59 12.30
CA CYS A 19 -34.11 -10.50 13.05
C CYS A 19 -33.61 -10.59 14.51
N THR A 20 -34.37 -9.97 15.41
CA THR A 20 -34.17 -9.96 16.86
C THR A 20 -34.63 -11.26 17.52
N ILE A 21 -33.83 -11.86 18.40
CA ILE A 21 -34.29 -12.80 19.44
C ILE A 21 -33.54 -12.55 20.77
N PRO A 22 -34.18 -12.64 21.95
CA PRO A 22 -33.69 -12.04 23.19
C PRO A 22 -33.13 -13.02 24.24
N SER A 23 -32.18 -12.49 25.02
CA SER A 23 -31.99 -12.60 26.48
C SER A 23 -31.57 -13.91 27.19
N SER A 24 -30.51 -13.72 28.01
CA SER A 24 -30.26 -14.23 29.38
C SER A 24 -29.33 -15.43 29.53
N ILE A 25 -28.24 -15.23 30.30
CA ILE A 25 -27.99 -15.86 31.62
C ILE A 25 -26.80 -15.16 32.30
N CYS A 26 -27.04 -14.66 33.52
CA CYS A 26 -26.07 -14.10 34.44
C CYS A 26 -25.10 -15.16 35.00
N PHE A 27 -23.83 -14.80 35.19
CA PHE A 27 -23.04 -15.29 36.32
C PHE A 27 -22.24 -14.16 36.98
N THR A 28 -22.48 -14.02 38.28
CA THR A 28 -21.80 -13.15 39.24
C THR A 28 -20.50 -13.79 39.71
N ASN A 29 -19.41 -13.02 39.87
CA ASN A 29 -18.69 -12.91 41.15
C ASN A 29 -17.51 -11.92 41.10
N ALA A 30 -17.25 -11.36 42.28
CA ALA A 30 -16.66 -10.06 42.60
C ALA A 30 -15.10 -10.00 42.58
N PRO A 31 -14.51 -8.78 42.74
CA PRO A 31 -13.10 -8.50 42.46
C PRO A 31 -12.18 -8.57 43.69
N LEU A 32 -10.86 -8.65 43.48
CA LEU A 32 -9.84 -8.48 44.52
C LEU A 32 -8.76 -7.46 44.08
N PRO A 33 -8.09 -6.80 45.05
CA PRO A 33 -7.74 -5.38 44.95
C PRO A 33 -6.32 -5.10 44.47
N ILE A 34 -6.19 -3.91 43.88
CA ILE A 34 -4.96 -3.23 43.47
C ILE A 34 -4.21 -2.72 44.71
N GLN A 35 -2.93 -3.08 44.86
CA GLN A 35 -1.98 -2.39 45.73
C GLN A 35 -0.98 -1.60 44.88
N LEU A 36 -1.09 -0.28 44.98
CA LEU A 36 -0.11 0.69 44.48
C LEU A 36 1.16 0.66 45.34
N SER A 37 2.31 0.55 44.68
CA SER A 37 3.63 0.84 45.26
C SER A 37 4.41 1.72 44.27
N LEU A 38 4.65 2.96 44.68
CA LEU A 38 5.53 3.93 44.03
C LEU A 38 6.99 3.66 44.45
N CYS A 39 7.90 3.54 43.48
CA CYS A 39 9.24 4.18 43.44
C CYS A 39 10.21 3.40 42.53
N GLY A 40 10.91 4.11 41.63
CA GLY A 40 12.21 3.65 41.12
C GLY A 40 12.40 3.75 39.61
N THR A 41 13.02 4.85 39.17
CA THR A 41 13.65 5.08 37.85
C THR A 41 14.56 3.94 37.38
N ARG A 42 14.43 3.47 36.12
CA ARG A 42 15.50 2.93 35.22
C ARG A 42 14.94 2.52 33.82
N PRO A 43 15.81 2.29 32.80
CA PRO A 43 15.64 2.77 31.42
C PRO A 43 14.82 1.84 30.50
N TYR A 44 14.43 2.39 29.34
CA TYR A 44 13.77 1.77 28.18
C TYR A 44 13.95 0.25 28.10
N ALA A 45 12.87 -0.48 28.41
CA ALA A 45 12.73 -1.90 28.13
C ALA A 45 12.46 -2.08 26.63
N ILE A 46 13.33 -2.83 25.96
CA ILE A 46 13.09 -3.37 24.63
C ILE A 46 11.93 -4.38 24.79
N LEU A 47 10.78 -4.07 24.20
CA LEU A 47 9.65 -5.00 24.08
C LEU A 47 10.11 -6.15 23.16
N GLN A 48 10.50 -7.27 23.76
CA GLN A 48 10.68 -8.52 23.05
C GLN A 48 9.31 -9.03 22.64
N TRP A 49 9.07 -9.10 21.33
CA TRP A 49 7.94 -9.82 20.76
C TRP A 49 8.09 -11.30 21.14
N GLN A 50 7.11 -11.84 21.87
CA GLN A 50 7.07 -13.27 22.15
C GLN A 50 6.60 -13.97 20.87
N ALA A 51 7.51 -14.71 20.24
CA ALA A 51 7.19 -15.60 19.14
C ALA A 51 6.11 -16.59 19.60
N VAL A 52 4.99 -16.60 18.88
CA VAL A 52 3.97 -17.65 19.00
C VAL A 52 4.57 -18.92 18.40
N THR A 53 5.05 -19.82 19.25
CA THR A 53 5.57 -21.13 18.83
C THR A 53 4.41 -22.06 18.50
N THR A 54 4.07 -22.19 17.22
CA THR A 54 3.22 -23.28 16.74
C THR A 54 4.06 -24.54 16.56
N SER A 55 3.57 -25.62 17.17
CA SER A 55 4.20 -26.94 17.27
C SER A 55 4.26 -27.68 15.93
N ASN A 56 5.42 -27.64 15.29
CA ASN A 56 6.09 -28.72 14.57
C ASN A 56 7.52 -28.22 14.38
N ASP A 57 8.45 -28.64 15.25
CA ASP A 57 9.87 -28.20 15.20
C ASP A 57 10.53 -28.80 13.94
N VAL A 58 10.23 -28.21 12.78
CA VAL A 58 11.09 -28.35 11.61
C VAL A 58 12.39 -27.66 11.98
N ASP A 59 13.48 -28.42 12.03
CA ASP A 59 14.78 -27.87 12.37
C ASP A 59 15.14 -26.77 11.36
N LEU A 60 15.14 -25.52 11.82
CA LEU A 60 15.40 -24.35 11.00
C LEU A 60 16.82 -24.38 10.44
N GLU A 61 17.75 -25.02 11.16
CA GLU A 61 19.11 -25.22 10.69
C GLU A 61 19.14 -26.21 9.53
N ASP A 62 18.33 -27.28 9.56
CA ASP A 62 18.23 -28.24 8.46
C ASP A 62 17.61 -27.62 7.20
N LEU A 63 16.57 -26.80 7.35
CA LEU A 63 16.00 -26.05 6.23
C LEU A 63 17.00 -25.07 5.63
N ALA A 64 17.66 -24.28 6.48
CA ALA A 64 18.68 -23.33 6.05
C ALA A 64 19.84 -24.06 5.36
N SER A 65 20.30 -25.18 5.93
CA SER A 65 21.38 -26.01 5.37
C SER A 65 21.00 -26.58 4.00
N SER A 66 19.77 -27.09 3.86
CA SER A 66 19.24 -27.62 2.60
C SER A 66 19.17 -26.54 1.51
N LEU A 67 18.63 -25.36 1.87
CA LEU A 67 18.54 -24.22 0.96
C LEU A 67 19.94 -23.70 0.57
N ASN A 68 20.86 -23.55 1.52
CA ASN A 68 22.23 -23.13 1.22
C ASN A 68 22.96 -24.13 0.31
N THR A 69 22.76 -25.43 0.51
CA THR A 69 23.35 -26.48 -0.33
C THR A 69 22.85 -26.39 -1.77
N ALA A 70 21.53 -26.26 -1.97
CA ALA A 70 20.95 -26.09 -3.29
C ALA A 70 21.35 -24.75 -3.93
N LEU A 71 21.45 -23.69 -3.12
CA LEU A 71 21.93 -22.39 -3.56
C LEU A 71 23.37 -22.47 -4.09
N ASP A 72 24.28 -23.11 -3.36
CA ASP A 72 25.68 -23.23 -3.79
C ASP A 72 25.83 -24.00 -5.11
N ALA A 73 24.96 -24.98 -5.37
CA ALA A 73 24.91 -25.70 -6.64
C ALA A 73 24.48 -24.81 -7.82
N ALA A 74 23.52 -23.90 -7.60
CA ALA A 74 22.97 -23.00 -8.62
C ALA A 74 23.63 -21.60 -8.66
N LYS A 75 24.49 -21.28 -7.69
CA LYS A 75 25.02 -19.93 -7.39
C LYS A 75 25.60 -19.19 -8.59
N LYS A 76 26.31 -19.90 -9.46
CA LYS A 76 26.96 -19.31 -10.65
C LYS A 76 25.96 -18.72 -11.65
N GLU A 77 24.76 -19.30 -11.72
CA GLU A 77 23.68 -18.81 -12.60
C GLU A 77 22.86 -17.73 -11.89
N LEU A 78 22.51 -17.96 -10.62
CA LEU A 78 21.59 -17.13 -9.85
C LEU A 78 22.17 -15.81 -9.34
N ILE A 79 23.46 -15.77 -8.99
CA ILE A 79 24.03 -14.67 -8.20
C ILE A 79 25.33 -14.17 -8.81
N ARG A 80 25.54 -12.84 -8.78
CA ARG A 80 26.83 -12.22 -9.13
C ARG A 80 27.71 -11.92 -7.93
N THR A 81 27.11 -11.61 -6.78
CA THR A 81 27.77 -11.29 -5.51
C THR A 81 26.90 -11.78 -4.38
N CYS A 82 27.47 -12.61 -3.50
CA CYS A 82 26.78 -13.20 -2.35
C CYS A 82 27.73 -13.23 -1.16
N ASN A 83 27.51 -12.35 -0.20
CA ASN A 83 28.24 -12.27 1.07
C ASN A 83 27.37 -12.69 2.26
N VAL A 84 26.30 -13.43 1.96
CA VAL A 84 25.28 -13.87 2.91
C VAL A 84 24.97 -15.35 2.70
N ARG A 85 24.38 -15.97 3.72
CA ARG A 85 23.78 -17.32 3.66
C ARG A 85 22.44 -17.28 4.39
N VAL A 86 21.57 -18.24 4.15
CA VAL A 86 20.36 -18.40 4.96
C VAL A 86 20.74 -19.00 6.31
N GLY A 87 20.09 -18.58 7.38
CA GLY A 87 20.23 -19.17 8.71
C GLY A 87 19.04 -18.83 9.61
N PRO A 88 18.92 -19.45 10.79
CA PRO A 88 17.93 -19.05 11.78
C PRO A 88 18.12 -17.59 12.17
N SER A 89 17.01 -16.84 12.20
CA SER A 89 17.00 -15.45 12.62
C SER A 89 16.74 -15.34 14.13
N GLY A 90 17.24 -14.27 14.73
CA GLY A 90 16.91 -13.94 16.12
C GLY A 90 15.59 -13.17 16.26
N VAL A 91 15.03 -12.70 15.15
CA VAL A 91 13.81 -11.88 15.08
C VAL A 91 12.66 -12.70 14.51
N ASP A 92 12.91 -13.40 13.41
CA ASP A 92 11.94 -14.21 12.69
C ASP A 92 12.44 -15.66 12.54
N ARG A 93 11.79 -16.46 11.69
CA ARG A 93 12.14 -17.86 11.46
C ARG A 93 13.51 -18.02 10.78
N LEU A 94 13.66 -17.46 9.59
CA LEU A 94 14.90 -17.49 8.80
C LEU A 94 15.30 -16.07 8.44
N GLY A 95 16.59 -15.85 8.23
CA GLY A 95 17.18 -14.57 7.87
C GLY A 95 18.42 -14.73 7.01
N LEU A 96 18.94 -13.61 6.49
CA LEU A 96 20.22 -13.56 5.80
C LEU A 96 21.35 -13.27 6.79
N ILE A 97 22.33 -14.16 6.86
CA ILE A 97 23.47 -14.08 7.78
C ILE A 97 24.75 -13.78 7.01
N ALA A 98 25.50 -12.76 7.44
CA ALA A 98 26.76 -12.37 6.85
C ALA A 98 27.79 -13.53 6.90
N THR A 99 28.39 -13.88 5.76
CA THR A 99 29.42 -14.94 5.69
C THR A 99 30.82 -14.43 6.01
N THR A 100 31.02 -13.11 5.91
CA THR A 100 32.29 -12.41 6.13
C THR A 100 32.03 -11.10 6.86
N ASP A 101 33.08 -10.41 7.29
CA ASP A 101 32.95 -9.01 7.71
C ASP A 101 32.55 -8.13 6.52
N ILE A 102 31.54 -7.28 6.69
CA ILE A 102 30.95 -6.43 5.65
C ILE A 102 31.07 -4.97 6.07
N LYS A 103 31.48 -4.08 5.17
CA LYS A 103 31.54 -2.65 5.44
C LYS A 103 30.25 -1.96 4.98
N LYS A 104 30.01 -0.79 5.56
CA LYS A 104 28.97 0.11 5.06
C LYS A 104 29.20 0.43 3.59
N GLY A 105 28.17 0.25 2.76
CA GLY A 105 28.19 0.47 1.32
C GLY A 105 28.57 -0.76 0.50
N ASP A 106 28.98 -1.86 1.13
CA ASP A 106 29.27 -3.10 0.42
C ASP A 106 27.98 -3.79 -0.03
N LEU A 107 28.04 -4.49 -1.17
CA LEU A 107 26.96 -5.36 -1.64
C LEU A 107 26.85 -6.59 -0.75
N LEU A 108 25.65 -6.86 -0.27
CA LEU A 108 25.29 -8.06 0.49
C LEU A 108 24.95 -9.19 -0.48
N LEU A 109 24.06 -8.90 -1.43
CA LEU A 109 23.50 -9.84 -2.39
C LEU A 109 23.07 -9.08 -3.65
N ASN A 110 23.32 -9.63 -4.84
CA ASN A 110 22.69 -9.16 -6.07
C ASN A 110 22.27 -10.32 -6.97
N MET A 111 21.08 -10.21 -7.55
CA MET A 111 20.47 -11.26 -8.36
C MET A 111 19.94 -10.65 -9.67
N PRO A 112 20.35 -11.15 -10.85
CA PRO A 112 19.85 -10.64 -12.11
C PRO A 112 18.38 -11.01 -12.29
N HIS A 113 17.64 -10.18 -13.02
CA HIS A 113 16.28 -10.53 -13.43
C HIS A 113 16.31 -11.73 -14.37
N ASP A 114 15.50 -12.73 -14.05
CA ASP A 114 15.37 -13.95 -14.86
C ASP A 114 14.07 -14.67 -14.50
N GLU A 115 13.26 -14.91 -15.52
CA GLU A 115 11.96 -15.60 -15.40
C GLU A 115 12.07 -17.02 -14.84
N ARG A 116 13.28 -17.62 -14.85
CA ARG A 116 13.52 -18.97 -14.33
C ARG A 116 13.48 -19.02 -12.80
N TRP A 117 13.60 -17.94 -12.05
CA TRP A 117 13.50 -17.99 -10.58
C TRP A 117 12.71 -16.84 -9.98
N GLU A 118 12.65 -15.70 -10.66
CA GLU A 118 11.84 -14.57 -10.22
C GLU A 118 10.36 -14.77 -10.56
N LEU A 119 9.48 -14.53 -9.58
CA LEU A 119 8.04 -14.61 -9.76
C LEU A 119 7.50 -13.19 -9.99
N THR A 120 6.85 -12.99 -11.14
CA THR A 120 6.27 -11.70 -11.55
C THR A 120 4.93 -11.94 -12.23
N ALA A 121 4.06 -10.93 -12.23
CA ALA A 121 2.80 -11.00 -12.98
C ALA A 121 3.01 -11.32 -14.48
N ALA A 122 4.08 -10.79 -15.07
CA ALA A 122 4.45 -11.04 -16.45
C ALA A 122 4.85 -12.51 -16.68
N THR A 123 5.68 -13.10 -15.80
CA THR A 123 6.08 -14.51 -15.89
C THR A 123 4.88 -15.42 -15.66
N ALA A 124 4.06 -15.14 -14.64
CA ALA A 124 2.85 -15.88 -14.35
C ALA A 124 1.93 -15.95 -15.59
N ARG A 125 1.60 -14.79 -16.18
CA ARG A 125 0.68 -14.71 -17.32
C ARG A 125 1.27 -15.25 -18.62
N ASN A 126 2.49 -14.83 -18.96
CA ASN A 126 3.03 -15.04 -20.31
C ASN A 126 3.85 -16.32 -20.46
N VAL A 127 4.26 -16.95 -19.34
CA VAL A 127 5.11 -18.14 -19.36
C VAL A 127 4.40 -19.32 -18.67
N VAL A 128 4.01 -19.17 -17.41
CA VAL A 128 3.47 -20.28 -16.61
C VAL A 128 2.06 -20.64 -17.03
N PHE A 129 1.16 -19.65 -17.06
CA PHE A 129 -0.27 -19.84 -17.31
C PHE A 129 -0.72 -19.39 -18.70
N LYS A 130 0.22 -19.22 -19.65
CA LYS A 130 -0.05 -18.71 -21.00
C LYS A 130 -1.18 -19.43 -21.74
N ASP A 131 -1.22 -20.76 -21.60
CA ASP A 131 -2.20 -21.64 -22.26
C ASP A 131 -3.31 -22.10 -21.29
N VAL A 132 -3.41 -21.47 -20.12
CA VAL A 132 -4.37 -21.81 -19.05
C VAL A 132 -5.30 -20.63 -18.75
N LEU A 133 -4.75 -19.44 -18.53
CA LEU A 133 -5.53 -18.23 -18.29
C LEU A 133 -5.96 -17.59 -19.61
N ASP A 134 -7.18 -17.06 -19.62
CA ASP A 134 -7.68 -16.28 -20.74
C ASP A 134 -6.85 -15.00 -20.93
N LYS A 135 -6.67 -14.57 -22.18
CA LYS A 135 -5.90 -13.35 -22.50
C LYS A 135 -6.45 -12.08 -21.87
N ASP A 136 -7.74 -12.08 -21.54
CA ASP A 136 -8.45 -10.97 -20.94
C ASP A 136 -8.69 -11.21 -19.43
N TYR A 137 -8.09 -12.25 -18.84
CA TYR A 137 -8.15 -12.46 -17.39
C TYR A 137 -7.55 -11.25 -16.67
N ASP A 138 -8.33 -10.62 -15.82
CA ASP A 138 -7.89 -9.54 -14.94
C ASP A 138 -8.57 -9.78 -13.60
N GLY A 139 -7.79 -10.28 -12.64
CA GLY A 139 -8.27 -10.61 -11.32
C GLY A 139 -8.37 -9.37 -10.43
N TRP A 140 -9.27 -9.41 -9.45
CA TRP A 140 -9.46 -8.34 -8.48
C TRP A 140 -8.18 -8.04 -7.69
N THR A 141 -7.40 -9.06 -7.37
CA THR A 141 -6.10 -8.98 -6.67
C THR A 141 -4.93 -8.54 -7.57
N GLY A 142 -5.16 -8.29 -8.86
CA GLY A 142 -4.20 -7.69 -9.78
C GLY A 142 -2.87 -8.46 -9.94
N GLU A 143 -1.74 -7.72 -9.95
CA GLU A 143 -0.40 -8.32 -10.11
C GLU A 143 -0.04 -9.26 -8.96
N THR A 144 -0.41 -8.90 -7.73
CA THR A 144 -0.16 -9.71 -6.52
C THR A 144 -0.81 -11.09 -6.65
N GLY A 145 -2.05 -11.15 -7.14
CA GLY A 145 -2.76 -12.40 -7.40
C GLY A 145 -2.09 -13.30 -8.41
N LEU A 146 -1.58 -12.72 -9.51
CA LEU A 146 -0.83 -13.47 -10.51
C LEU A 146 0.48 -14.04 -9.95
N VAL A 147 1.19 -13.29 -9.11
CA VAL A 147 2.40 -13.77 -8.42
C VAL A 147 2.04 -14.87 -7.40
N ALA A 148 0.93 -14.73 -6.67
CA ALA A 148 0.45 -15.76 -5.74
C ALA A 148 0.05 -17.05 -6.47
N LEU A 149 -0.58 -16.93 -7.63
CA LEU A 149 -0.90 -18.07 -8.48
C LEU A 149 0.37 -18.77 -9.00
N GLN A 150 1.40 -18.00 -9.37
CA GLN A 150 2.70 -18.56 -9.74
C GLN A 150 3.37 -19.28 -8.55
N LEU A 151 3.29 -18.70 -7.34
CA LEU A 151 3.78 -19.35 -6.12
C LEU A 151 3.07 -20.69 -5.85
N LEU A 152 1.75 -20.75 -5.95
CA LEU A 152 1.00 -22.00 -5.82
C LEU A 152 1.47 -23.05 -6.82
N ASN A 153 1.76 -22.65 -8.06
CA ASN A 153 2.32 -23.55 -9.05
C ASN A 153 3.70 -24.10 -8.63
N GLU A 154 4.58 -23.25 -8.07
CA GLU A 154 5.88 -23.71 -7.56
C GLU A 154 5.75 -24.67 -6.37
N VAL A 155 4.77 -24.43 -5.48
CA VAL A 155 4.43 -25.34 -4.40
C VAL A 155 3.96 -26.70 -4.94
N ALA A 156 3.05 -26.69 -5.92
CA ALA A 156 2.59 -27.91 -6.56
C ALA A 156 3.72 -28.67 -7.26
N ARG A 157 4.63 -27.96 -7.95
CA ARG A 157 5.81 -28.54 -8.60
C ARG A 157 6.76 -29.22 -7.61
N ALA A 158 6.98 -28.63 -6.44
CA ALA A 158 7.79 -29.25 -5.40
C ALA A 158 7.21 -30.59 -4.92
N SER A 159 5.88 -30.75 -4.99
CA SER A 159 5.17 -32.01 -4.68
C SER A 159 5.00 -32.96 -5.88
N GLY A 160 5.48 -32.58 -7.07
CA GLY A 160 5.38 -33.40 -8.30
C GLY A 160 4.11 -33.19 -9.14
N SER A 161 3.34 -32.14 -8.87
CA SER A 161 2.15 -31.73 -9.64
C SER A 161 2.36 -30.33 -10.28
N GLY A 162 1.31 -29.68 -10.79
CA GLY A 162 1.42 -28.33 -11.36
C GLY A 162 1.88 -28.27 -12.81
N LEU A 163 2.10 -27.05 -13.30
CA LEU A 163 2.65 -26.75 -14.62
C LEU A 163 4.17 -26.82 -14.58
N GLU A 164 4.78 -27.46 -15.60
CA GLU A 164 6.25 -27.59 -15.70
C GLU A 164 6.98 -26.28 -16.08
N GLN A 165 6.26 -25.21 -16.38
CA GLN A 165 6.83 -23.93 -16.78
C GLN A 165 7.12 -23.03 -15.57
N PRO A 166 8.22 -22.24 -15.59
CA PRO A 166 9.27 -22.21 -16.61
C PRO A 166 10.15 -23.46 -16.55
N THR A 167 10.67 -23.89 -17.71
CA THR A 167 11.67 -24.96 -17.80
C THR A 167 13.01 -24.49 -17.25
N ARG A 168 13.59 -25.25 -16.31
CA ARG A 168 14.82 -24.90 -15.59
C ARG A 168 15.88 -25.99 -15.71
N PRO A 169 17.18 -25.63 -15.71
CA PRO A 169 18.24 -26.56 -15.38
C PRO A 169 18.03 -27.19 -14.00
N VAL A 170 18.48 -28.44 -13.83
CA VAL A 170 18.30 -29.20 -12.58
C VAL A 170 18.75 -28.42 -11.33
N PRO A 171 19.94 -27.76 -11.30
CA PRO A 171 20.36 -27.03 -10.10
C PRO A 171 19.41 -25.90 -9.71
N ILE A 172 18.82 -25.19 -10.69
CA ILE A 172 17.86 -24.12 -10.43
C ILE A 172 16.54 -24.70 -9.93
N GLN A 173 16.08 -25.81 -10.50
CA GLN A 173 14.86 -26.48 -10.01
C GLN A 173 15.03 -26.98 -8.57
N GLU A 174 16.18 -27.56 -8.24
CA GLU A 174 16.50 -28.01 -6.87
C GLU A 174 16.56 -26.83 -5.89
N PHE A 175 17.13 -25.69 -6.31
CA PHE A 175 17.10 -24.44 -5.53
C PHE A 175 15.67 -23.95 -5.28
N MET A 176 14.83 -23.89 -6.33
CA MET A 176 13.43 -23.47 -6.18
C MET A 176 12.66 -24.40 -5.24
N ASN A 177 12.84 -25.71 -5.36
CA ASN A 177 12.21 -26.68 -4.46
C ASN A 177 12.68 -26.46 -3.01
N ALA A 178 13.99 -26.29 -2.79
CA ALA A 178 14.53 -26.03 -1.45
C ALA A 178 14.01 -24.71 -0.85
N TRP A 179 13.82 -23.66 -1.68
CA TRP A 179 13.21 -22.41 -1.25
C TRP A 179 11.74 -22.60 -0.86
N ILE A 180 10.95 -23.33 -1.66
CA ILE A 180 9.57 -23.68 -1.32
C ILE A 180 9.49 -24.42 0.02
N HIS A 181 10.37 -25.40 0.25
CA HIS A 181 10.42 -26.11 1.54
C HIS A 181 10.81 -25.21 2.72
N ALA A 182 11.54 -24.12 2.47
CA ALA A 182 11.95 -23.13 3.47
C ALA A 182 10.89 -22.04 3.73
N LEU A 183 9.85 -21.92 2.91
CA LEU A 183 8.75 -20.99 3.17
C LEU A 183 7.97 -21.38 4.44
N PRO A 184 7.36 -20.40 5.15
CA PRO A 184 6.52 -20.71 6.30
C PRO A 184 5.18 -21.31 5.84
N THR A 185 4.81 -22.45 6.43
CA THR A 185 3.49 -23.08 6.22
C THR A 185 2.39 -22.40 7.04
N SER A 186 2.77 -21.75 8.15
CA SER A 186 1.92 -20.89 8.97
C SER A 186 2.66 -19.58 9.26
N MET A 187 1.94 -18.46 9.22
CA MET A 187 2.47 -17.13 9.53
C MET A 187 1.42 -16.27 10.20
N ASP A 188 1.85 -15.34 11.05
CA ASP A 188 0.96 -14.43 11.74
C ASP A 188 0.57 -13.23 10.86
N HIS A 189 -0.21 -13.50 9.82
CA HIS A 189 -0.66 -12.50 8.86
C HIS A 189 -2.17 -12.25 8.97
N PRO A 190 -2.68 -11.00 8.91
CA PRO A 190 -4.10 -10.71 9.04
C PRO A 190 -5.02 -11.47 8.09
N LEU A 191 -4.56 -11.74 6.87
CA LEU A 191 -5.30 -12.58 5.92
C LEU A 191 -5.53 -14.01 6.43
N LEU A 192 -4.72 -14.50 7.36
CA LEU A 192 -4.78 -15.86 7.92
C LEU A 192 -5.27 -15.89 9.37
N TRP A 193 -5.65 -14.74 9.94
CA TRP A 193 -6.27 -14.70 11.27
C TRP A 193 -7.66 -15.35 11.26
N SER A 194 -8.20 -15.63 12.45
CA SER A 194 -9.59 -16.08 12.56
C SER A 194 -10.55 -14.97 12.12
N GLU A 195 -11.73 -15.36 11.63
CA GLU A 195 -12.77 -14.41 11.21
C GLU A 195 -13.12 -13.39 12.30
N SER A 196 -13.13 -13.83 13.57
CA SER A 196 -13.35 -12.95 14.72
C SER A 196 -12.27 -11.87 14.87
N ASP A 197 -11.00 -12.22 14.64
CA ASP A 197 -9.90 -11.26 14.72
C ASP A 197 -9.88 -10.33 13.50
N GLN A 198 -10.28 -10.85 12.33
CA GLN A 198 -10.45 -10.05 11.11
C GLN A 198 -11.58 -9.03 11.24
N GLU A 199 -12.70 -9.39 11.87
CA GLU A 199 -13.80 -8.47 12.20
C GLU A 199 -13.36 -7.35 13.15
N VAL A 200 -12.57 -7.69 14.17
CA VAL A 200 -12.00 -6.68 15.06
C VAL A 200 -11.04 -5.76 14.30
N LEU A 201 -10.17 -6.30 13.44
CA LEU A 201 -9.25 -5.48 12.64
C LEU A 201 -10.01 -4.54 11.69
N GLN A 202 -11.03 -5.06 10.99
CA GLN A 202 -11.90 -4.29 10.11
C GLN A 202 -12.51 -3.06 10.82
N SER A 203 -12.88 -3.23 12.08
CA SER A 203 -13.47 -2.18 12.91
C SER A 203 -12.43 -1.27 13.57
N SER A 204 -11.18 -1.71 13.65
CA SER A 204 -10.08 -1.02 14.34
C SER A 204 -9.25 -0.09 13.45
N SER A 205 -9.44 -0.14 12.14
CA SER A 205 -8.69 0.65 11.16
C SER A 205 -9.65 1.24 10.12
N ASN A 206 -9.29 2.40 9.55
CA ASN A 206 -9.93 2.93 8.34
C ASN A 206 -9.33 2.35 7.07
N THR A 207 -8.18 1.65 7.17
CA THR A 207 -7.66 0.78 6.13
C THR A 207 -8.34 -0.59 6.25
N LYS A 208 -9.44 -0.76 5.52
CA LYS A 208 -10.37 -1.89 5.70
C LYS A 208 -9.83 -3.20 5.10
N ILE A 209 -9.60 -4.22 5.94
CA ILE A 209 -9.13 -5.54 5.50
C ILE A 209 -10.17 -6.29 4.65
N TYR A 210 -11.46 -6.06 4.85
CA TYR A 210 -12.52 -6.80 4.14
C TYR A 210 -12.45 -6.61 2.62
N ARG A 211 -12.07 -5.44 2.13
CA ARG A 211 -11.87 -5.23 0.69
C ARG A 211 -10.87 -6.22 0.10
N VAL A 212 -9.76 -6.45 0.80
CA VAL A 212 -8.71 -7.39 0.38
C VAL A 212 -9.19 -8.83 0.47
N LEU A 213 -9.94 -9.18 1.53
CA LEU A 213 -10.47 -10.54 1.71
C LEU A 213 -11.52 -10.88 0.65
N ASP A 214 -12.42 -9.94 0.34
CA ASP A 214 -13.44 -10.09 -0.70
C ASP A 214 -12.79 -10.28 -2.07
N ASP A 215 -11.81 -9.43 -2.44
CA ASP A 215 -11.06 -9.57 -3.70
C ASP A 215 -10.38 -10.94 -3.83
N ILE A 216 -9.80 -11.45 -2.74
CA ILE A 216 -9.16 -12.78 -2.68
C ILE A 216 -10.19 -13.89 -2.86
N GLU A 217 -11.36 -13.78 -2.21
CA GLU A 217 -12.41 -14.77 -2.29
C GLU A 217 -13.05 -14.83 -3.68
N GLU A 218 -13.30 -13.67 -4.30
CA GLU A 218 -13.83 -13.56 -5.66
C GLU A 218 -12.88 -14.19 -6.69
N ASP A 219 -11.58 -13.83 -6.63
CA ASP A 219 -10.56 -14.41 -7.52
C ASP A 219 -10.40 -15.91 -7.31
N ALA A 220 -10.26 -16.37 -6.06
CA ALA A 220 -10.06 -17.78 -5.76
C ALA A 220 -11.26 -18.63 -6.21
N THR A 221 -12.48 -18.16 -5.95
CA THR A 221 -13.71 -18.84 -6.37
C THR A 221 -13.77 -18.94 -7.88
N TRP A 222 -13.48 -17.85 -8.59
CA TRP A 222 -13.43 -17.86 -10.04
C TRP A 222 -12.38 -18.82 -10.59
N LEU A 223 -11.16 -18.80 -10.04
CA LEU A 223 -10.05 -19.66 -10.44
C LEU A 223 -10.36 -21.14 -10.21
N VAL A 224 -10.97 -21.48 -9.07
CA VAL A 224 -11.40 -22.85 -8.75
C VAL A 224 -12.42 -23.32 -9.79
N GLU A 225 -13.51 -22.58 -9.98
CA GLU A 225 -14.60 -22.98 -10.87
C GLU A 225 -14.19 -23.03 -12.34
N LYS A 226 -13.41 -22.04 -12.80
CA LYS A 226 -13.11 -21.85 -14.22
C LYS A 226 -11.83 -22.52 -14.65
N ILE A 227 -10.89 -22.80 -13.75
CA ILE A 227 -9.57 -23.33 -14.10
C ILE A 227 -9.27 -24.62 -13.35
N PHE A 228 -9.23 -24.61 -12.02
CA PHE A 228 -8.65 -25.72 -11.25
C PHE A 228 -9.52 -26.98 -11.26
N ASP A 229 -10.85 -26.85 -11.13
CA ASP A 229 -11.77 -27.99 -11.14
C ASP A 229 -11.80 -28.74 -12.47
N LYS A 230 -11.36 -28.11 -13.56
CA LYS A 230 -11.27 -28.77 -14.86
C LYS A 230 -10.17 -29.83 -14.91
N ASP A 231 -9.13 -29.71 -14.08
CA ASP A 231 -8.03 -30.67 -14.02
C ASP A 231 -7.33 -30.66 -12.64
N ARG A 232 -7.89 -31.42 -11.70
CA ARG A 232 -7.31 -31.60 -10.35
C ARG A 232 -6.05 -32.47 -10.32
N THR A 233 -5.69 -33.13 -11.42
CA THR A 233 -4.40 -33.82 -11.51
C THR A 233 -3.27 -32.82 -11.66
N LYS A 234 -3.53 -31.74 -12.39
CA LYS A 234 -2.60 -30.63 -12.60
C LYS A 234 -2.70 -29.58 -11.51
N PHE A 235 -3.92 -29.32 -11.02
CA PHE A 235 -4.22 -28.31 -10.00
C PHE A 235 -4.80 -28.95 -8.73
N PRO A 236 -4.00 -29.72 -7.98
CA PRO A 236 -4.47 -30.40 -6.77
C PRO A 236 -4.93 -29.40 -5.71
N GLU A 237 -6.03 -29.72 -5.04
CA GLU A 237 -6.56 -28.89 -3.95
C GLU A 237 -5.67 -28.94 -2.69
N THR A 238 -5.00 -30.07 -2.49
CA THR A 238 -4.10 -30.32 -1.36
C THR A 238 -2.84 -30.99 -1.86
N ILE A 239 -1.69 -30.60 -1.30
CA ILE A 239 -0.38 -31.18 -1.61
C ILE A 239 0.33 -31.58 -0.31
N ASN A 240 1.16 -32.62 -0.36
CA ASN A 240 2.00 -32.99 0.77
C ASN A 240 3.36 -32.32 0.64
N LEU A 241 3.72 -31.47 1.60
CA LEU A 241 5.01 -30.78 1.67
C LEU A 241 5.55 -30.89 3.09
N ASN A 242 6.83 -31.25 3.24
CA ASN A 242 7.46 -31.46 4.55
C ASN A 242 6.72 -32.49 5.45
N GLY A 243 5.95 -33.40 4.86
CA GLY A 243 5.14 -34.38 5.60
C GLY A 243 3.81 -33.84 6.11
N GLU A 244 3.44 -32.61 5.76
CA GLU A 244 2.16 -31.99 6.09
C GLU A 244 1.29 -31.86 4.84
N ASP A 245 -0.01 -32.09 4.99
CA ASP A 245 -0.99 -31.83 3.93
C ASP A 245 -1.38 -30.36 3.97
N LEU A 246 -1.02 -29.61 2.93
CA LEU A 246 -1.25 -28.17 2.81
C LEU A 246 -2.28 -27.85 1.73
N PRO A 247 -3.14 -26.85 1.93
CA PRO A 247 -4.02 -26.36 0.88
C PRO A 247 -3.18 -25.73 -0.25
N CYS A 248 -3.59 -25.96 -1.50
CA CYS A 248 -2.88 -25.49 -2.69
C CYS A 248 -3.82 -24.74 -3.63
N PHE A 249 -4.34 -25.37 -4.70
CA PHE A 249 -5.27 -24.72 -5.63
C PHE A 249 -6.70 -24.67 -5.06
N SER A 250 -6.86 -23.98 -3.94
CA SER A 250 -8.10 -23.75 -3.18
C SER A 250 -8.15 -22.30 -2.65
N LEU A 251 -9.27 -21.89 -2.05
CA LEU A 251 -9.38 -20.57 -1.39
C LEU A 251 -8.30 -20.39 -0.31
N ASP A 252 -8.16 -21.37 0.58
CA ASP A 252 -7.18 -21.29 1.68
C ASP A 252 -5.74 -21.25 1.17
N GLY A 253 -5.42 -22.04 0.13
CA GLY A 253 -4.09 -22.04 -0.46
C GLY A 253 -3.79 -20.73 -1.19
N TYR A 254 -4.75 -20.17 -1.92
CA TYR A 254 -4.62 -18.86 -2.55
C TYR A 254 -4.45 -17.74 -1.54
N ARG A 255 -5.22 -17.76 -0.44
CA ARG A 255 -5.12 -16.81 0.67
C ARG A 255 -3.75 -16.89 1.38
N TRP A 256 -3.22 -18.10 1.59
CA TRP A 256 -1.85 -18.29 2.09
C TRP A 256 -0.81 -17.75 1.11
N ALA A 257 -0.94 -18.04 -0.18
CA ALA A 257 -0.01 -17.55 -1.19
C ALA A 257 -0.04 -16.03 -1.29
N MET A 258 -1.21 -15.40 -1.17
CA MET A 258 -1.36 -13.94 -1.08
C MET A 258 -0.64 -13.36 0.14
N ALA A 259 -0.75 -13.98 1.32
CA ALA A 259 -0.02 -13.55 2.52
C ALA A 259 1.51 -13.66 2.34
N ILE A 260 2.00 -14.72 1.70
CA ILE A 260 3.43 -14.86 1.37
C ILE A 260 3.86 -13.76 0.40
N VAL A 261 3.11 -13.55 -0.68
CA VAL A 261 3.47 -12.57 -1.71
C VAL A 261 3.43 -11.14 -1.17
N GLN A 262 2.40 -10.76 -0.40
CA GLN A 262 2.31 -9.42 0.20
C GLN A 262 3.48 -9.18 1.17
N SER A 263 3.80 -10.16 2.00
CA SER A 263 4.82 -9.98 3.04
C SER A 263 6.26 -9.98 2.53
N ARG A 264 6.51 -10.48 1.32
CA ARG A 264 7.87 -10.79 0.83
C ARG A 264 8.22 -10.22 -0.54
N SER A 265 7.23 -9.74 -1.29
CA SER A 265 7.51 -9.16 -2.61
C SER A 265 8.17 -7.79 -2.47
N ILE A 266 8.96 -7.44 -3.47
CA ILE A 266 9.63 -6.16 -3.60
C ILE A 266 9.16 -5.46 -4.87
N PHE A 267 9.01 -4.14 -4.81
CA PHE A 267 8.70 -3.32 -5.98
C PHE A 267 9.98 -2.69 -6.51
N VAL A 268 10.48 -3.21 -7.64
CA VAL A 268 11.73 -2.75 -8.25
C VAL A 268 11.48 -2.53 -9.74
N ASP A 269 12.13 -1.54 -10.35
CA ASP A 269 12.03 -1.22 -11.78
C ASP A 269 10.59 -1.23 -12.34
N GLY A 270 9.63 -0.72 -11.57
CA GLY A 270 8.22 -0.60 -11.97
C GLY A 270 7.41 -1.91 -11.97
N SER A 271 7.84 -2.94 -11.25
CA SER A 271 7.13 -4.23 -11.19
C SER A 271 7.25 -4.89 -9.82
N LEU A 272 6.15 -5.47 -9.36
CA LEU A 272 6.11 -6.32 -8.16
C LEU A 272 6.76 -7.67 -8.45
N ARG A 273 7.70 -8.07 -7.59
CA ARG A 273 8.50 -9.29 -7.74
C ARG A 273 8.66 -10.03 -6.43
N LEU A 274 8.44 -11.33 -6.45
CA LEU A 274 8.92 -12.22 -5.40
C LEU A 274 10.22 -12.86 -5.88
N VAL A 275 11.32 -12.56 -5.20
CA VAL A 275 12.67 -12.99 -5.58
C VAL A 275 13.18 -13.99 -4.53
N PRO A 276 13.15 -15.31 -4.82
CA PRO A 276 13.67 -16.33 -3.92
C PRO A 276 15.08 -16.00 -3.45
N LEU A 277 15.35 -16.24 -2.16
CA LEU A 277 16.55 -15.84 -1.40
C LEU A 277 16.53 -14.39 -0.93
N MET A 278 16.23 -13.42 -1.80
CA MET A 278 16.16 -12.01 -1.38
C MET A 278 14.99 -11.75 -0.43
N ASP A 279 13.91 -12.49 -0.62
CA ASP A 279 12.73 -12.50 0.25
C ASP A 279 12.99 -12.99 1.69
N MET A 280 14.17 -13.55 1.97
CA MET A 280 14.59 -14.00 3.30
C MET A 280 15.23 -12.87 4.13
N CYS A 281 15.39 -11.67 3.58
CA CYS A 281 15.98 -10.55 4.32
C CYS A 281 14.93 -9.90 5.23
N ASN A 282 15.17 -9.89 6.54
CA ASN A 282 14.24 -9.31 7.51
C ASN A 282 14.35 -7.77 7.57
N HIS A 283 13.33 -7.16 8.17
CA HIS A 283 13.15 -5.72 8.25
C HIS A 283 14.04 -5.03 9.31
N ASP A 284 14.63 -3.89 8.95
CA ASP A 284 15.18 -2.88 9.87
C ASP A 284 14.98 -1.48 9.27
N ASP A 285 14.31 -0.60 10.01
CA ASP A 285 14.01 0.79 9.61
C ASP A 285 15.26 1.61 9.22
N THR A 286 16.45 1.21 9.69
CA THR A 286 17.73 1.88 9.40
C THR A 286 18.46 1.32 8.18
N ALA A 287 17.96 0.24 7.60
CA ALA A 287 18.48 -0.36 6.39
C ALA A 287 17.94 0.35 5.14
N LYS A 288 18.45 -0.06 3.97
CA LYS A 288 17.94 0.38 2.68
C LYS A 288 16.95 -0.66 2.16
N GLU A 289 15.95 -0.19 1.43
CA GLU A 289 15.12 -1.05 0.59
C GLU A 289 15.99 -1.77 -0.44
N ILE A 290 15.51 -2.93 -0.92
CA ILE A 290 16.13 -3.60 -2.05
C ILE A 290 15.88 -2.74 -3.30
N GLN A 291 16.94 -2.51 -4.08
CA GLN A 291 16.89 -1.56 -5.20
C GLN A 291 17.16 -2.26 -6.53
N GLY A 292 16.74 -1.62 -7.62
CA GLY A 292 17.17 -1.98 -8.97
C GLY A 292 18.63 -1.58 -9.17
N GLY A 293 19.41 -2.49 -9.74
CA GLY A 293 20.83 -2.33 -9.94
C GLY A 293 21.30 -2.93 -11.26
N THR A 294 22.53 -2.58 -11.64
CA THR A 294 23.20 -3.17 -12.79
C THR A 294 24.41 -3.97 -12.35
N MET A 295 24.57 -5.18 -12.90
CA MET A 295 25.60 -6.13 -12.50
C MET A 295 26.33 -6.74 -13.71
N GLY A 296 27.42 -7.46 -13.41
CA GLY A 296 28.33 -8.04 -14.38
C GLY A 296 29.49 -7.10 -14.74
N ALA A 297 30.52 -7.63 -15.41
CA ALA A 297 31.77 -6.91 -15.68
C ALA A 297 31.60 -5.59 -16.46
N PHE A 298 30.48 -5.45 -17.20
CA PHE A 298 30.16 -4.26 -18.00
C PHE A 298 28.93 -3.50 -17.49
N GLY A 299 28.31 -3.91 -16.37
CA GLY A 299 27.15 -3.23 -15.80
C GLY A 299 25.92 -3.21 -16.71
N THR A 300 25.73 -4.22 -17.56
CA THR A 300 24.62 -4.27 -18.52
C THR A 300 23.45 -5.14 -18.05
N THR A 301 23.68 -6.04 -17.10
CA THR A 301 22.63 -6.95 -16.61
C THR A 301 21.85 -6.26 -15.51
N LYS A 302 20.54 -6.07 -15.70
CA LYS A 302 19.66 -5.55 -14.64
C LYS A 302 19.30 -6.63 -13.63
N GLY A 303 19.02 -6.22 -12.41
CA GLY A 303 18.53 -7.10 -11.35
C GLY A 303 18.30 -6.34 -10.06
N CYS A 304 18.08 -7.09 -8.99
CA CYS A 304 17.93 -6.54 -7.65
C CYS A 304 19.27 -6.55 -6.93
N GLU A 305 19.52 -5.53 -6.11
CA GLU A 305 20.68 -5.45 -5.22
C GLU A 305 20.31 -5.05 -3.79
N LEU A 306 20.98 -5.70 -2.85
CA LEU A 306 20.91 -5.42 -1.42
C LEU A 306 22.27 -4.89 -0.96
N THR A 307 22.27 -3.68 -0.38
CA THR A 307 23.49 -2.97 0.03
C THR A 307 23.48 -2.68 1.53
N ALA A 308 24.61 -2.91 2.20
CA ALA A 308 24.74 -2.68 3.63
C ALA A 308 24.72 -1.18 3.98
N THR A 309 23.84 -0.75 4.90
CA THR A 309 23.83 0.64 5.42
C THR A 309 24.72 0.84 6.65
N ARG A 310 25.12 -0.27 7.29
CA ARG A 310 26.00 -0.35 8.45
C ARG A 310 27.01 -1.49 8.28
N PRO A 311 28.15 -1.49 8.99
CA PRO A 311 29.05 -2.64 8.98
C PRO A 311 28.43 -3.83 9.70
N TYR A 312 28.75 -5.04 9.24
CA TYR A 312 28.36 -6.32 9.86
C TYR A 312 29.60 -7.18 10.11
N LYS A 313 29.59 -7.99 11.16
CA LYS A 313 30.55 -9.07 11.40
C LYS A 313 30.08 -10.37 10.78
N ALA A 314 31.03 -11.24 10.42
CA ALA A 314 30.70 -12.60 10.01
C ALA A 314 29.84 -13.29 11.09
N GLY A 315 28.71 -13.85 10.68
CA GLY A 315 27.72 -14.48 11.56
C GLY A 315 26.60 -13.56 12.06
N GLU A 316 26.65 -12.25 11.79
CA GLU A 316 25.54 -11.34 12.11
C GLU A 316 24.44 -11.39 11.04
N GLU A 317 23.20 -11.21 11.46
CA GLU A 317 22.07 -11.05 10.54
C GLU A 317 22.12 -9.69 9.85
N VAL A 318 21.85 -9.70 8.55
CA VAL A 318 21.72 -8.50 7.72
C VAL A 318 20.25 -8.21 7.44
N PHE A 319 19.94 -6.93 7.25
CA PHE A 319 18.56 -6.46 7.17
C PHE A 319 18.37 -5.54 5.96
N CYS A 320 17.14 -5.45 5.49
CA CYS A 320 16.67 -4.47 4.52
C CYS A 320 15.54 -3.64 5.12
N SER A 321 15.20 -2.51 4.49
CA SER A 321 13.95 -1.81 4.82
C SER A 321 12.84 -2.37 3.93
N TYR A 322 11.64 -2.48 4.50
CA TYR A 322 10.42 -2.83 3.73
C TYR A 322 9.71 -1.57 3.20
N GLY A 323 10.34 -0.41 3.39
CA GLY A 323 9.87 0.88 2.90
C GLY A 323 9.17 1.73 3.95
N PRO A 324 8.93 3.00 3.65
CA PRO A 324 8.19 3.91 4.52
C PRO A 324 6.69 3.61 4.40
N LYS A 325 6.14 2.92 5.41
CA LYS A 325 4.74 2.49 5.45
C LYS A 325 4.06 2.94 6.74
N SER A 326 2.73 3.11 6.69
CA SER A 326 1.95 3.34 7.90
C SER A 326 1.90 2.08 8.76
N ALA A 327 1.48 2.20 10.02
CA ALA A 327 1.27 1.02 10.87
C ALA A 327 0.18 0.08 10.32
N ALA A 328 -0.84 0.63 9.65
CA ALA A 328 -1.89 -0.16 9.00
C ALA A 328 -1.33 -0.97 7.82
N ASP A 329 -0.56 -0.32 6.94
CA ASP A 329 0.07 -0.99 5.78
C ASP A 329 1.05 -2.07 6.24
N TYR A 330 1.88 -1.77 7.24
CA TYR A 330 2.80 -2.76 7.81
C TYR A 330 2.06 -3.99 8.34
N LEU A 331 0.94 -3.79 9.02
CA LEU A 331 0.13 -4.89 9.54
C LEU A 331 -0.48 -5.70 8.40
N LEU A 332 -1.12 -5.03 7.44
CA LEU A 332 -1.84 -5.68 6.34
C LEU A 332 -0.93 -6.36 5.33
N GLU A 333 0.26 -5.83 5.08
CA GLU A 333 1.21 -6.38 4.12
C GLU A 333 2.17 -7.39 4.75
N HIS A 334 2.64 -7.18 5.98
CA HIS A 334 3.71 -7.99 6.59
C HIS A 334 3.32 -8.72 7.86
N GLY A 335 2.16 -8.41 8.46
CA GLY A 335 1.67 -9.06 9.68
C GLY A 335 2.24 -8.53 11.00
N PHE A 336 3.05 -7.48 10.97
CA PHE A 336 3.60 -6.84 12.17
C PHE A 336 3.76 -5.34 11.97
N CYS A 337 3.88 -4.57 13.06
CA CYS A 337 4.15 -3.13 12.99
C CYS A 337 5.48 -2.80 13.69
N PRO A 338 6.53 -2.36 12.96
CA PRO A 338 7.81 -2.01 13.58
C PRO A 338 7.65 -0.78 14.48
N PRO A 339 8.49 -0.62 15.53
CA PRO A 339 8.39 0.51 16.46
C PRO A 339 8.36 1.89 15.80
N GLN A 340 9.04 2.03 14.65
CA GLN A 340 9.09 3.28 13.90
C GLN A 340 7.75 3.64 13.26
N SER A 341 6.95 2.66 12.82
CA SER A 341 5.64 2.88 12.20
C SER A 341 4.66 3.60 13.13
N TRP A 342 4.84 3.47 14.46
CA TRP A 342 4.00 4.11 15.48
C TRP A 342 4.37 5.57 15.77
N LYS A 343 5.51 6.07 15.25
CA LYS A 343 5.93 7.47 15.48
C LYS A 343 5.07 8.46 14.73
N THR A 344 4.59 8.05 13.55
CA THR A 344 3.69 8.82 12.70
C THR A 344 2.36 8.10 12.68
N ALA A 345 1.35 8.73 13.24
CA ALA A 345 -0.02 8.25 13.12
C ALA A 345 -0.54 8.64 11.73
N VAL A 346 -1.14 7.69 11.02
CA VAL A 346 -1.77 7.88 9.71
C VAL A 346 -3.16 7.25 9.77
N SER A 347 -4.16 7.86 9.17
CA SER A 347 -5.49 7.27 8.95
C SER A 347 -6.02 7.74 7.61
N GLU A 348 -6.86 6.93 6.97
CA GLU A 348 -7.47 7.26 5.68
C GLU A 348 -8.84 7.94 5.89
N ILE A 349 -9.14 8.96 5.10
CA ILE A 349 -10.49 9.50 4.91
C ILE A 349 -10.84 9.51 3.42
N THR A 350 -12.12 9.38 3.10
CA THR A 350 -12.60 9.35 1.73
C THR A 350 -13.47 10.56 1.42
N LEU A 351 -13.26 11.17 0.26
CA LEU A 351 -14.06 12.27 -0.28
C LEU A 351 -14.61 11.88 -1.65
N GLU A 352 -15.91 12.09 -1.87
CA GLU A 352 -16.58 11.76 -3.15
C GLU A 352 -17.26 12.98 -3.76
N ILE A 353 -17.10 13.20 -5.06
CA ILE A 353 -17.96 14.14 -5.79
C ILE A 353 -19.35 13.52 -5.93
N ASP A 354 -20.35 14.19 -5.38
CA ASP A 354 -21.74 13.73 -5.40
C ASP A 354 -22.23 13.52 -6.85
N PRO A 355 -22.66 12.30 -7.24
CA PRO A 355 -23.20 12.02 -8.56
C PRO A 355 -24.42 12.88 -8.94
N GLU A 356 -25.13 13.43 -7.95
CA GLU A 356 -26.29 14.31 -8.17
C GLU A 356 -25.88 15.81 -8.20
N ASP A 357 -24.59 16.12 -8.11
CA ASP A 357 -24.09 17.48 -8.29
C ASP A 357 -24.42 17.99 -9.70
N ARG A 358 -25.03 19.17 -9.77
CA ARG A 358 -25.35 19.84 -11.03
C ARG A 358 -24.12 19.97 -11.96
N PHE A 359 -22.93 20.09 -11.40
CA PHE A 359 -21.67 20.27 -12.11
C PHE A 359 -20.81 19.00 -12.15
N TYR A 360 -21.40 17.83 -11.89
CA TYR A 360 -20.69 16.55 -11.81
C TYR A 360 -19.82 16.28 -13.05
N ASP A 361 -20.41 16.39 -14.25
CA ASP A 361 -19.70 16.11 -15.51
C ASP A 361 -18.52 17.07 -15.76
N ASP A 362 -18.68 18.36 -15.42
CA ASP A 362 -17.60 19.35 -15.57
C ASP A 362 -16.45 19.08 -14.60
N LYS A 363 -16.76 18.68 -13.35
CA LYS A 363 -15.74 18.33 -12.35
C LYS A 363 -15.01 17.05 -12.72
N LEU A 364 -15.72 16.03 -13.22
CA LEU A 364 -15.12 14.80 -13.71
C LEU A 364 -14.15 15.06 -14.86
N ASP A 365 -14.52 15.93 -15.79
CA ASP A 365 -13.62 16.22 -16.90
C ASP A 365 -12.36 16.95 -16.44
N ILE A 366 -12.44 17.85 -15.45
CA ILE A 366 -11.25 18.48 -14.85
C ILE A 366 -10.35 17.42 -14.21
N LEU A 367 -10.92 16.48 -13.46
CA LEU A 367 -10.17 15.37 -12.87
C LEU A 367 -9.50 14.51 -13.94
N GLU A 368 -10.18 14.21 -15.05
CA GLU A 368 -9.60 13.45 -16.16
C GLU A 368 -8.48 14.26 -16.84
N PHE A 369 -8.75 15.51 -17.21
CA PHE A 369 -7.88 16.38 -18.02
C PHE A 369 -6.55 16.69 -17.35
N GLU A 370 -6.56 17.16 -16.10
CA GLU A 370 -5.36 17.63 -15.40
C GLU A 370 -4.44 16.49 -14.97
N THR A 371 -4.98 15.27 -14.94
CA THR A 371 -4.22 14.09 -14.55
C THR A 371 -3.94 13.16 -15.74
N TYR A 372 -4.23 13.58 -17.00
CA TYR A 372 -3.93 12.81 -18.22
C TYR A 372 -2.48 12.35 -18.31
N ASP A 373 -1.54 13.17 -17.83
CA ASP A 373 -0.10 12.89 -17.87
C ASP A 373 0.40 12.08 -16.65
N GLN A 374 -0.38 11.96 -15.56
CA GLN A 374 0.07 11.32 -14.31
C GLN A 374 -0.78 10.14 -13.82
N ALA A 375 -2.11 10.18 -13.99
CA ALA A 375 -3.10 9.10 -13.92
C ALA A 375 -4.48 9.72 -13.64
N PRO A 376 -5.54 9.43 -14.43
CA PRO A 376 -6.90 9.94 -14.20
C PRO A 376 -7.35 9.74 -12.74
N MET A 377 -7.76 10.82 -12.08
CA MET A 377 -8.30 10.78 -10.71
C MET A 377 -9.78 10.39 -10.74
N ASP A 378 -10.19 9.47 -9.86
CA ASP A 378 -11.58 9.00 -9.73
C ASP A 378 -12.42 10.00 -8.90
N PRO A 379 -13.73 10.17 -9.15
CA PRO A 379 -14.60 10.99 -8.30
C PRO A 379 -14.62 10.60 -6.82
N LEU A 380 -14.27 9.34 -6.48
CA LEU A 380 -14.04 8.89 -5.11
C LEU A 380 -12.54 8.82 -4.84
N GLN A 381 -12.06 9.65 -3.91
CA GLN A 381 -10.64 9.69 -3.53
C GLN A 381 -10.46 9.40 -2.04
N SER A 382 -9.49 8.54 -1.74
CA SER A 382 -8.99 8.33 -0.38
C SER A 382 -7.73 9.16 -0.16
N PHE A 383 -7.64 9.79 1.01
CA PHE A 383 -6.52 10.63 1.41
C PHE A 383 -6.03 10.27 2.80
N ASP A 384 -4.71 10.24 2.95
CA ASP A 384 -4.06 10.05 4.24
C ASP A 384 -4.05 11.34 5.07
N VAL A 385 -4.57 11.26 6.28
CA VAL A 385 -4.37 12.27 7.32
C VAL A 385 -3.26 11.84 8.27
N ILE A 386 -2.38 12.78 8.64
CA ILE A 386 -1.12 12.46 9.30
C ILE A 386 -0.94 13.27 10.58
N SER A 387 -0.59 12.58 11.67
CA SER A 387 -0.10 13.17 12.91
C SER A 387 1.34 12.71 13.19
N ALA A 388 2.31 13.58 12.92
CA ALA A 388 3.72 13.38 13.21
C ALA A 388 4.28 14.47 14.14
N PRO A 389 5.34 14.19 14.94
CA PRO A 389 6.03 15.22 15.70
C PRO A 389 6.51 16.37 14.80
N GLY A 390 6.14 17.60 15.15
CA GLY A 390 6.49 18.80 14.38
C GLY A 390 5.56 19.12 13.21
N ARG A 391 4.53 18.31 12.95
CA ARG A 391 3.42 18.64 12.04
C ARG A 391 2.20 19.05 12.84
N ASP A 392 1.41 19.98 12.31
CA ASP A 392 0.25 20.53 12.99
C ASP A 392 -1.10 19.97 12.52
N GLY A 393 -1.07 18.92 11.71
CA GLY A 393 -2.26 18.23 11.21
C GLY A 393 -2.76 18.74 9.86
N GLU A 394 -2.01 19.63 9.22
CA GLU A 394 -2.29 20.12 7.88
C GLU A 394 -2.52 18.96 6.89
N PRO A 395 -3.68 18.93 6.19
CA PRO A 395 -3.94 17.94 5.14
C PRO A 395 -2.99 18.06 3.95
N ASP A 396 -2.90 16.99 3.17
CA ASP A 396 -2.17 17.03 1.91
C ASP A 396 -2.73 18.12 0.97
N PRO A 397 -1.90 18.93 0.29
CA PRO A 397 -2.36 19.92 -0.68
C PRO A 397 -3.31 19.36 -1.74
N ALA A 398 -3.08 18.13 -2.22
CA ALA A 398 -3.94 17.48 -3.20
C ALA A 398 -5.34 17.18 -2.62
N MET A 399 -5.42 16.82 -1.34
CA MET A 399 -6.70 16.64 -0.63
C MET A 399 -7.47 17.96 -0.55
N ILE A 400 -6.79 19.07 -0.24
CA ILE A 400 -7.41 20.40 -0.21
C ILE A 400 -7.88 20.83 -1.60
N GLN A 401 -7.06 20.62 -2.63
CA GLN A 401 -7.43 20.93 -4.03
C GLN A 401 -8.67 20.15 -4.46
N PHE A 402 -8.68 18.84 -4.18
CA PHE A 402 -9.82 17.98 -4.47
C PHE A 402 -11.07 18.43 -3.71
N ALA A 403 -10.95 18.73 -2.42
CA ALA A 403 -12.07 19.22 -1.62
C ALA A 403 -12.62 20.56 -2.15
N ARG A 404 -11.77 21.48 -2.61
CA ARG A 404 -12.19 22.75 -3.22
C ARG A 404 -12.97 22.53 -4.51
N LEU A 405 -12.48 21.65 -5.39
CA LEU A 405 -13.17 21.27 -6.63
C LEU A 405 -14.51 20.60 -6.31
N ARG A 406 -14.52 19.67 -5.35
CA ARG A 406 -15.73 19.01 -4.86
C ARG A 406 -16.77 20.03 -4.40
N GLN A 407 -16.37 21.05 -3.64
CA GLN A 407 -17.26 22.09 -3.12
C GLN A 407 -17.49 23.27 -4.08
N LEU A 408 -16.94 23.22 -5.29
CA LEU A 408 -17.06 24.30 -6.26
C LEU A 408 -18.49 24.37 -6.79
N GLY A 409 -19.12 25.53 -6.70
CA GLY A 409 -20.51 25.72 -7.11
C GLY A 409 -20.99 27.15 -6.86
N GLY A 410 -22.30 27.37 -7.01
CA GLY A 410 -22.91 28.67 -6.73
C GLY A 410 -22.27 29.80 -7.54
N LEU A 411 -21.76 30.82 -6.84
CA LEU A 411 -21.10 31.98 -7.46
C LEU A 411 -19.71 31.66 -8.01
N ASP A 412 -19.07 30.56 -7.58
CA ASP A 412 -17.74 30.15 -8.03
C ASP A 412 -17.77 29.22 -9.24
N ALA A 413 -18.98 28.79 -9.66
CA ALA A 413 -19.17 27.87 -10.79
C ALA A 413 -18.64 28.41 -12.13
N PHE A 414 -18.43 29.73 -12.26
CA PHE A 414 -17.81 30.31 -13.46
C PHE A 414 -16.40 29.76 -13.73
N MET A 415 -15.72 29.23 -12.71
CA MET A 415 -14.41 28.60 -12.87
C MET A 415 -14.48 27.27 -13.64
N LEU A 416 -15.65 26.65 -13.75
CA LEU A 416 -15.87 25.41 -14.50
C LEU A 416 -16.08 25.66 -16.00
N GLU A 417 -16.20 26.92 -16.42
CA GLU A 417 -16.38 27.29 -17.82
C GLU A 417 -15.18 26.87 -18.67
N SER A 418 -15.43 26.56 -19.95
CA SER A 418 -14.40 26.05 -20.87
C SER A 418 -13.18 26.96 -21.02
N LEU A 419 -13.32 28.27 -20.72
CA LEU A 419 -12.21 29.23 -20.72
C LEU A 419 -11.11 28.86 -19.71
N PHE A 420 -11.49 28.34 -18.55
CA PHE A 420 -10.57 28.08 -17.44
C PHE A 420 -10.13 26.63 -17.35
N ARG A 421 -10.57 25.76 -18.26
CA ARG A 421 -10.46 24.29 -18.13
C ARG A 421 -9.04 23.78 -17.84
N LYS A 422 -8.01 24.46 -18.35
CA LYS A 422 -6.58 24.13 -18.15
C LYS A 422 -5.93 24.75 -16.91
N GLU A 423 -6.69 25.58 -16.20
CA GLU A 423 -6.20 26.40 -15.08
C GLU A 423 -6.99 26.12 -13.80
N VAL A 424 -8.19 25.51 -13.90
CA VAL A 424 -9.08 25.29 -12.75
C VAL A 424 -8.39 24.55 -11.62
N TRP A 425 -7.65 23.47 -11.93
CA TRP A 425 -6.94 22.70 -10.91
C TRP A 425 -5.83 23.53 -10.23
N GLY A 426 -5.12 24.35 -11.01
CA GLY A 426 -4.19 25.33 -10.49
C GLY A 426 -4.86 26.37 -9.59
N PHE A 427 -6.08 26.81 -9.93
CA PHE A 427 -6.86 27.70 -9.07
C PHE A 427 -7.23 27.04 -7.75
N MET A 428 -7.50 25.73 -7.74
CA MET A 428 -7.80 24.98 -6.51
C MET A 428 -6.60 24.90 -5.56
N ALA A 429 -5.37 25.18 -6.02
CA ALA A 429 -4.19 25.22 -5.13
C ALA A 429 -4.28 26.32 -4.08
N LEU A 430 -5.06 27.38 -4.34
CA LEU A 430 -5.27 28.52 -3.45
C LEU A 430 -6.75 28.68 -3.07
N PRO A 431 -7.05 29.40 -1.97
CA PRO A 431 -8.44 29.61 -1.55
C PRO A 431 -9.31 30.21 -2.66
N VAL A 432 -10.50 29.65 -2.88
CA VAL A 432 -11.41 30.07 -3.96
C VAL A 432 -12.26 31.26 -3.52
N SER A 433 -13.13 31.02 -2.55
CA SER A 433 -14.01 32.00 -1.91
C SER A 433 -14.22 31.62 -0.44
N GLU A 434 -14.67 32.55 0.39
CA GLU A 434 -14.97 32.28 1.80
C GLU A 434 -16.04 31.18 1.96
N THR A 435 -17.05 31.19 1.08
CA THR A 435 -18.12 30.18 1.09
C THR A 435 -17.60 28.81 0.70
N ASN A 436 -16.75 28.72 -0.33
CA ASN A 436 -16.12 27.47 -0.74
C ASN A 436 -15.17 26.94 0.34
N GLU A 437 -14.30 27.78 0.92
CA GLU A 437 -13.39 27.35 1.98
C GLU A 437 -14.13 26.87 3.23
N LEU A 438 -15.22 27.54 3.62
CA LEU A 438 -16.07 27.08 4.73
C LEU A 438 -16.65 25.69 4.44
N ALA A 439 -17.12 25.45 3.21
CA ALA A 439 -17.64 24.15 2.80
C ALA A 439 -16.54 23.07 2.78
N VAL A 440 -15.32 23.40 2.35
CA VAL A 440 -14.14 22.52 2.38
C VAL A 440 -13.80 22.13 3.82
N VAL A 441 -13.73 23.12 4.72
CA VAL A 441 -13.43 22.91 6.13
C VAL A 441 -14.47 22.01 6.79
N ASN A 442 -15.76 22.26 6.54
CA ASN A 442 -16.83 21.42 7.09
C ASN A 442 -16.75 20.00 6.51
N ALA A 443 -16.57 19.84 5.20
CA ALA A 443 -16.50 18.53 4.56
C ALA A 443 -15.38 17.64 5.10
N ILE A 444 -14.18 18.20 5.28
CA ILE A 444 -13.05 17.45 5.84
C ILE A 444 -13.29 17.15 7.32
N SER A 445 -13.82 18.11 8.08
CA SER A 445 -14.13 17.92 9.50
C SER A 445 -15.17 16.82 9.70
N GLU A 446 -16.26 16.82 8.93
CA GLU A 446 -17.32 15.81 8.94
C GLU A 446 -16.78 14.43 8.54
N ALA A 447 -15.87 14.36 7.56
CA ALA A 447 -15.21 13.10 7.19
C ALA A 447 -14.33 12.57 8.35
N CYS A 448 -13.55 13.43 9.00
CA CYS A 448 -12.77 13.03 10.18
C CYS A 448 -13.64 12.61 11.37
N GLU A 449 -14.74 13.32 11.63
CA GLU A 449 -15.69 13.00 12.70
C GLU A 449 -16.38 11.66 12.44
N SER A 450 -16.83 11.43 11.21
CA SER A 450 -17.46 10.16 10.80
C SER A 450 -16.48 8.99 10.96
N ALA A 451 -15.25 9.14 10.46
CA ALA A 451 -14.19 8.16 10.62
C ALA A 451 -13.82 7.90 12.10
N LEU A 452 -13.83 8.93 12.95
CA LEU A 452 -13.63 8.78 14.40
C LEU A 452 -14.78 8.02 15.06
N GLU A 453 -16.02 8.29 14.64
CA GLU A 453 -17.21 7.62 15.16
C GLU A 453 -17.16 6.12 14.84
N GLU A 454 -16.85 5.73 13.61
CA GLU A 454 -16.66 4.34 13.21
C GLU A 454 -15.63 3.62 14.12
N LEU A 455 -14.46 4.23 14.32
CA LEU A 455 -13.42 3.67 15.20
C LEU A 455 -13.84 3.63 16.68
N ASN A 456 -14.82 4.43 17.11
CA ASN A 456 -15.37 4.38 18.48
C ASN A 456 -16.40 3.26 18.66
N GLN A 457 -17.03 2.80 17.59
CA GLN A 457 -18.02 1.70 17.61
C GLN A 457 -17.37 0.31 17.59
N CYS A 458 -16.05 0.23 17.39
CA CYS A 458 -15.31 -1.03 17.37
C CYS A 458 -15.52 -1.82 18.68
N PRO A 459 -15.87 -3.13 18.61
CA PRO A 459 -16.11 -3.95 19.79
C PRO A 459 -14.87 -4.07 20.69
N GLU A 460 -15.10 -4.37 21.96
CA GLU A 460 -14.03 -4.75 22.90
C GLU A 460 -13.50 -6.15 22.58
N GLY A 461 -12.19 -6.33 22.63
CA GLY A 461 -11.52 -7.61 22.36
C GLY A 461 -10.53 -7.54 21.21
N GLY A 462 -10.16 -8.72 20.70
CA GLY A 462 -9.17 -8.90 19.65
C GLY A 462 -7.72 -8.67 20.09
N ARG A 463 -6.84 -8.63 19.10
CA ARG A 463 -5.39 -8.56 19.30
C ARG A 463 -4.96 -7.17 19.78
N GLU A 464 -3.89 -7.13 20.59
CA GLU A 464 -3.34 -5.88 21.12
C GLU A 464 -2.96 -4.87 20.01
N VAL A 465 -2.46 -5.39 18.88
CA VAL A 465 -2.09 -4.57 17.72
C VAL A 465 -3.28 -3.79 17.15
N CYS A 466 -4.49 -4.37 17.14
CA CYS A 466 -5.70 -3.69 16.67
C CYS A 466 -6.05 -2.49 17.55
N THR A 467 -5.89 -2.63 18.87
CA THR A 467 -6.12 -1.52 19.80
C THR A 467 -5.10 -0.39 19.59
N LYS A 468 -3.81 -0.73 19.44
CA LYS A 468 -2.76 0.26 19.16
C LYS A 468 -2.98 0.97 17.83
N LEU A 469 -3.38 0.23 16.80
CA LEU A 469 -3.70 0.77 15.49
C LEU A 469 -4.84 1.78 15.58
N ARG A 470 -5.94 1.38 16.21
CA ARG A 470 -7.11 2.24 16.45
C ARG A 470 -6.76 3.52 17.20
N GLU A 471 -5.93 3.45 18.23
CA GLU A 471 -5.48 4.64 18.97
C GLU A 471 -4.59 5.56 18.12
N SER A 472 -3.71 4.97 17.31
CA SER A 472 -2.86 5.70 16.37
C SER A 472 -3.72 6.44 15.34
N GLU A 473 -4.66 5.76 14.69
CA GLU A 473 -5.53 6.38 13.68
C GLU A 473 -6.42 7.48 14.26
N LYS A 474 -7.01 7.26 15.43
CA LYS A 474 -7.77 8.29 16.15
C LYS A 474 -6.93 9.54 16.42
N LYS A 475 -5.63 9.39 16.67
CA LYS A 475 -4.73 10.53 16.87
C LYS A 475 -4.53 11.32 15.59
N ALA A 476 -4.36 10.66 14.44
CA ALA A 476 -4.27 11.32 13.13
C ALA A 476 -5.53 12.14 12.82
N LEU A 477 -6.69 11.51 12.93
CA LEU A 477 -7.99 12.14 12.66
C LEU A 477 -8.25 13.35 13.57
N LYS A 478 -8.04 13.21 14.89
CA LYS A 478 -8.20 14.32 15.84
C LYS A 478 -7.29 15.48 15.52
N ARG A 479 -6.05 15.20 15.12
CA ARG A 479 -5.06 16.25 14.82
C ARG A 479 -5.44 17.03 13.58
N THR A 480 -5.92 16.37 12.54
CA THR A 480 -6.44 17.04 11.34
C THR A 480 -7.73 17.78 11.64
N LEU A 481 -8.64 17.23 12.44
CA LEU A 481 -9.84 17.94 12.88
C LEU A 481 -9.50 19.25 13.63
N GLU A 482 -8.55 19.22 14.56
CA GLU A 482 -8.03 20.41 15.24
C GLU A 482 -7.46 21.45 14.26
N PHE A 483 -6.77 21.00 13.21
CA PHE A 483 -6.27 21.88 12.16
C PHE A 483 -7.42 22.55 11.39
N MET A 484 -8.39 21.76 10.92
CA MET A 484 -9.53 22.26 10.16
C MET A 484 -10.39 23.24 10.97
N LEU A 485 -10.56 22.99 12.28
CA LEU A 485 -11.29 23.92 13.15
C LEU A 485 -10.57 25.26 13.33
N ARG A 486 -9.23 25.28 13.37
CA ARG A 486 -8.45 26.53 13.37
C ARG A 486 -8.58 27.27 12.03
N GLU A 487 -8.54 26.54 10.93
CA GLU A 487 -8.78 27.11 9.60
C GLU A 487 -10.17 27.72 9.45
N LYS A 488 -11.18 27.16 10.14
CA LYS A 488 -12.53 27.71 10.20
C LYS A 488 -12.57 29.09 10.86
N GLU A 489 -11.77 29.32 11.89
CA GLU A 489 -11.70 30.58 12.63
C GLU A 489 -10.90 31.66 11.88
N ALA A 490 -10.06 31.26 10.93
CA ALA A 490 -9.14 32.14 10.18
C ALA A 490 -9.59 32.38 8.72
N LEU A 491 -10.86 32.09 8.38
CA LEU A 491 -11.37 32.26 7.02
C LEU A 491 -11.22 33.72 6.53
N ASP A 492 -11.54 34.70 7.37
CA ASP A 492 -11.46 36.13 7.06
C ASP A 492 -10.02 36.63 6.82
N LEU A 493 -9.01 35.86 7.21
CA LEU A 493 -7.59 36.17 7.00
C LEU A 493 -7.05 35.64 5.68
N LYS A 494 -7.84 34.83 4.95
CA LYS A 494 -7.41 34.23 3.68
C LYS A 494 -7.60 35.21 2.53
N GLU A 495 -6.66 35.16 1.60
CA GLU A 495 -6.78 35.88 0.33
C GLU A 495 -7.46 35.01 -0.72
N TYR A 496 -8.58 35.48 -1.26
CA TYR A 496 -9.44 34.73 -2.19
C TYR A 496 -9.18 35.06 -3.66
N TYR A 497 -9.77 34.27 -4.57
CA TYR A 497 -9.54 34.40 -6.02
C TYR A 497 -9.76 35.83 -6.54
N GLN A 498 -10.87 36.47 -6.12
CA GLN A 498 -11.19 37.82 -6.57
C GLN A 498 -10.16 38.85 -6.10
N GLU A 499 -9.69 38.75 -4.85
CA GLU A 499 -8.68 39.65 -4.29
C GLU A 499 -7.34 39.50 -5.01
N ARG A 500 -6.90 38.26 -5.25
CA ARG A 500 -5.67 37.97 -6.02
C ARG A 500 -5.75 38.59 -7.42
N ARG A 501 -6.88 38.37 -8.11
CA ARG A 501 -7.11 38.90 -9.46
C ARG A 501 -7.13 40.43 -9.50
N LEU A 502 -7.59 41.09 -8.45
CA LEU A 502 -7.58 42.55 -8.34
C LEU A 502 -6.18 43.10 -8.07
N LYS A 503 -5.32 42.38 -7.34
CA LYS A 503 -3.91 42.80 -7.13
C LYS A 503 -3.09 42.75 -8.42
N ASP A 504 -3.39 41.80 -9.29
CA ASP A 504 -2.74 41.66 -10.60
C ASP A 504 -3.13 42.80 -11.59
N LEU A 505 -4.05 43.68 -11.22
CA LEU A 505 -4.44 44.83 -12.07
C LEU A 505 -3.37 45.91 -12.19
N GLY A 506 -2.31 45.87 -11.37
CA GLY A 506 -1.18 46.80 -11.49
C GLY A 506 -1.59 48.27 -11.38
N LEU A 507 -2.58 48.59 -10.55
CA LEU A 507 -3.11 49.96 -10.39
C LEU A 507 -2.06 50.98 -9.91
N ASP A 508 -0.96 50.49 -9.32
CA ASP A 508 0.21 51.27 -8.89
C ASP A 508 1.39 51.18 -9.88
N SER A 509 1.17 50.70 -11.11
CA SER A 509 2.23 50.71 -12.13
C SER A 509 2.60 52.15 -12.52
N ASP A 510 3.90 52.45 -12.49
CA ASP A 510 4.40 53.74 -12.95
C ASP A 510 4.09 53.88 -14.44
N TRP A 511 3.29 54.88 -14.79
CA TRP A 511 3.03 55.23 -16.18
C TRP A 511 4.37 55.58 -16.86
N SER A 512 4.79 54.76 -17.84
CA SER A 512 5.94 55.07 -18.68
C SER A 512 5.45 55.49 -20.08
N PRO A 513 6.03 56.54 -20.70
CA PRO A 513 5.74 56.89 -22.09
C PRO A 513 6.13 55.80 -23.09
N GLU A 514 6.87 54.77 -22.66
CA GLU A 514 7.30 53.66 -23.50
C GLU A 514 6.18 52.62 -23.70
N ASP A 515 5.23 52.53 -22.76
CA ASP A 515 4.09 51.58 -22.84
C ASP A 515 3.04 51.98 -23.89
N ASP A 516 3.01 53.25 -24.33
CA ASP A 516 2.15 53.76 -25.41
C ASP A 516 2.82 53.68 -26.80
N ILE A 517 4.12 53.36 -26.87
CA ILE A 517 4.81 53.17 -28.14
C ILE A 517 4.65 51.71 -28.52
N ILE A 518 3.63 51.47 -29.35
CA ILE A 518 3.38 50.24 -30.11
C ILE A 518 4.73 49.57 -30.48
N ASP A 519 5.11 48.56 -29.69
CA ASP A 519 6.09 47.58 -30.11
C ASP A 519 5.46 46.81 -31.27
N PRO A 520 6.02 46.83 -32.49
CA PRO A 520 5.45 46.15 -33.65
C PRO A 520 5.30 44.63 -33.48
N ASP A 521 5.92 44.04 -32.45
CA ASP A 521 5.88 42.60 -32.19
C ASP A 521 4.81 42.17 -31.16
N LEU A 522 4.00 43.09 -30.60
CA LEU A 522 2.92 42.75 -29.67
C LEU A 522 1.58 42.48 -30.39
N SER A 523 1.21 41.21 -30.42
CA SER A 523 -0.06 40.68 -30.94
C SER A 523 -1.29 41.30 -30.27
N TYR A 524 -2.29 41.62 -31.10
CA TYR A 524 -3.65 42.06 -30.74
C TYR A 524 -4.21 41.37 -29.48
N GLY A 525 -4.49 42.13 -28.41
CA GLY A 525 -5.39 41.67 -27.35
C GLY A 525 -5.11 42.08 -25.89
N GLN A 526 -3.94 42.63 -25.55
CA GLN A 526 -3.63 42.95 -24.15
C GLN A 526 -3.34 44.44 -23.93
N THR A 527 -4.41 45.21 -23.73
CA THR A 527 -4.50 46.37 -22.81
C THR A 527 -5.92 46.91 -22.88
N ARG A 528 -6.81 46.41 -22.00
CA ARG A 528 -8.11 47.07 -21.77
C ARG A 528 -7.97 47.97 -20.55
N ALA A 529 -7.88 49.27 -20.79
CA ALA A 529 -7.99 50.26 -19.73
C ALA A 529 -9.41 50.23 -19.11
N PRO A 530 -9.58 50.45 -17.79
CA PRO A 530 -10.88 50.40 -17.14
C PRO A 530 -11.69 51.67 -17.46
N GLY A 531 -12.88 51.54 -18.05
CA GLY A 531 -13.86 52.63 -18.18
C GLY A 531 -14.45 52.92 -19.57
N GLY A 532 -14.08 52.17 -20.61
CA GLY A 532 -14.69 52.32 -21.95
C GLY A 532 -16.00 51.56 -22.07
N ALA A 533 -17.14 52.23 -21.85
CA ALA A 533 -18.45 51.72 -22.25
C ALA A 533 -18.65 51.95 -23.75
N ASP A 534 -18.56 50.90 -24.55
CA ASP A 534 -19.03 50.94 -25.94
C ASP A 534 -20.45 50.36 -25.99
N TYR A 535 -21.41 51.27 -26.15
CA TYR A 535 -22.77 50.97 -26.60
C TYR A 535 -22.71 50.66 -28.10
N ASP A 536 -23.00 49.41 -28.48
CA ASP A 536 -23.35 49.05 -29.86
C ASP A 536 -24.84 49.32 -30.10
N TRP A 537 -25.13 50.09 -31.14
CA TRP A 537 -26.45 50.38 -31.71
C TRP A 537 -26.75 49.45 -32.89
#